data_AF-A0A221T0T7-F1
#
_entry.id   AF-A0A221T0T7-F1
#
_cell.length_a   1.000
_cell.length_b   1.000
_cell.length_c   1.000
_cell.angle_alpha   90.00
_cell.angle_beta   90.00
_cell.angle_gamma   90.00
#
_symmetry.space_group_name_H-M   'P 1'
#
loop_
_entity.id
_entity.type
_entity.pdbx_description
1 polymer ?
#
loop_
_entity_poly.entity_id
_entity_poly.type
_entity_poly.pdbx_seq_one_letter_code
_entity_poly.pdbx_strand_id
1 'polypeptide(L)'
;MTYELVQIAHEHGAELGRVTRSECATLDEGSWVRIVPTGPSPDGLESFQLHDQLTGMAYHAERNTDRDEYDGTFTYAVQCRE
;
A
#
# COMPACT_ATOMS: atom_id res chain seq x y z
N MET A 1 -14.08 9.07 5.24
CA MET A 1 -12.96 8.12 5.32
C MET A 1 -11.82 8.79 4.59
N THR A 2 -10.73 9.03 5.29
CA THR A 2 -9.57 9.75 4.73
C THR A 2 -8.58 8.70 4.22
N TYR A 3 -8.07 8.91 3.02
CA TYR A 3 -6.97 8.12 2.49
C TYR A 3 -5.67 8.87 2.74
N GLU A 4 -4.68 8.17 3.27
CA GLU A 4 -3.35 8.69 3.56
C GLU A 4 -2.34 8.03 2.61
N LEU A 5 -1.32 8.77 2.17
CA LEU A 5 -0.37 8.24 1.20
C LEU A 5 0.72 7.43 1.89
N VAL A 6 1.00 6.26 1.32
CA VAL A 6 2.05 5.35 1.76
C VAL A 6 2.87 4.94 0.57
N GLN A 7 4.19 5.10 0.65
CA GLN A 7 5.13 4.64 -0.36
C GLN A 7 5.70 3.29 0.06
N ILE A 8 5.66 2.33 -0.86
CA ILE A 8 6.07 0.96 -0.62
C ILE A 8 7.04 0.55 -1.71
N ALA A 9 8.26 0.19 -1.31
CA ALA A 9 9.23 -0.45 -2.19
C ALA A 9 8.86 -1.93 -2.33
N HIS A 10 8.59 -2.39 -3.55
CA HIS A 10 8.22 -3.77 -3.81
C HIS A 10 9.45 -4.67 -3.81
N GLU A 11 9.35 -5.80 -3.13
CA GLU A 11 10.38 -6.82 -3.05
C GLU A 11 9.77 -8.17 -3.47
N HIS A 12 10.56 -9.02 -4.11
CA HIS A 12 10.16 -10.39 -4.45
C HIS A 12 8.84 -10.49 -5.26
N GLY A 13 8.80 -9.92 -6.46
CA GLY A 13 7.67 -10.14 -7.38
C GLY A 13 6.37 -9.41 -7.01
N ALA A 14 6.47 -8.28 -6.29
CA ALA A 14 5.37 -7.37 -5.95
C ALA A 14 4.31 -7.86 -4.95
N GLU A 15 4.48 -9.05 -4.37
CA GLU A 15 3.59 -9.58 -3.32
C GLU A 15 3.99 -9.13 -1.91
N LEU A 16 5.23 -8.69 -1.74
CA LEU A 16 5.76 -8.14 -0.48
C LEU A 16 6.36 -6.77 -0.77
N GLY A 17 6.26 -5.87 0.21
CA GLY A 17 6.93 -4.59 0.11
C GLY A 17 7.30 -4.05 1.47
N ARG A 18 8.24 -3.10 1.44
CA ARG A 18 8.66 -2.37 2.62
C ARG A 18 8.15 -0.95 2.54
N VAL A 19 7.49 -0.50 3.59
CA VAL A 19 7.05 0.89 3.70
C VAL A 19 8.28 1.78 3.78
N THR A 20 8.46 2.65 2.79
CA THR A 20 9.57 3.62 2.74
C THR A 20 9.14 4.98 3.23
N ARG A 21 7.85 5.29 3.14
CA ARG A 21 7.23 6.51 3.68
C ARG A 21 5.77 6.25 4.02
N SER A 22 5.28 6.80 5.12
CA SER A 22 3.87 6.65 5.50
C SER A 22 3.34 7.93 6.14
N GLU A 23 2.19 8.39 5.65
CA GLU A 23 1.37 9.38 6.36
C GLU A 23 0.37 8.70 7.31
N CYS A 24 0.21 7.37 7.20
CA CYS A 24 -0.71 6.58 7.99
C CYS A 24 -0.20 6.37 9.43
N ALA A 25 -0.94 6.87 10.43
CA ALA A 25 -0.55 6.77 11.84
C ALA A 25 -0.42 5.33 12.37
N THR A 26 -1.06 4.37 11.70
CA THR A 26 -1.09 2.96 12.11
C THR A 26 -0.21 2.05 11.27
N LEU A 27 0.47 2.58 10.25
CA LEU A 27 1.39 1.82 9.41
C LEU A 27 2.74 2.54 9.36
N ASP A 28 3.70 2.05 10.13
CA ASP A 28 4.98 2.71 10.31
C ASP A 28 5.94 2.56 9.11
N GLU A 29 6.84 3.53 8.98
CA GLU A 29 7.98 3.47 8.07
C GLU A 29 8.92 2.32 8.46
N GLY A 30 9.39 1.58 7.45
CA GLY A 30 10.25 0.42 7.61
C GLY A 30 9.50 -0.90 7.85
N SER A 31 8.18 -0.86 8.09
CA SER A 31 7.33 -2.04 8.23
C SER A 31 7.25 -2.85 6.92
N TRP A 32 7.11 -4.16 7.09
CA TRP A 32 6.92 -5.09 5.98
C TRP A 32 5.43 -5.35 5.81
N VAL A 33 4.95 -5.17 4.59
CA VAL A 33 3.56 -5.40 4.24
C VAL A 33 3.46 -6.42 3.13
N ARG A 34 2.49 -7.33 3.25
CA ARG A 34 2.07 -8.19 2.14
C ARG A 34 1.01 -7.45 1.33
N ILE A 35 1.21 -7.41 0.02
CA ILE A 35 0.40 -6.66 -0.94
C ILE A 35 -0.47 -7.67 -1.68
N VAL A 36 -1.78 -7.64 -1.44
CA VAL A 36 -2.73 -8.59 -2.04
C VAL A 36 -3.68 -7.84 -2.97
N PRO A 37 -3.62 -8.04 -4.29
CA PRO A 37 -4.57 -7.41 -5.21
C PRO A 37 -5.97 -7.95 -4.97
N THR A 38 -6.95 -7.07 -4.79
CA THR A 38 -8.36 -7.45 -4.59
C THR A 38 -9.22 -7.24 -5.82
N GLY A 39 -8.74 -6.52 -6.82
CA GLY A 39 -9.40 -6.35 -8.11
C GLY A 39 -9.33 -4.91 -8.64
N PRO A 40 -9.86 -4.69 -9.85
CA PRO A 40 -9.95 -3.35 -10.43
C PRO A 40 -10.99 -2.50 -9.68
N SER A 41 -10.63 -1.25 -9.37
CA SER A 41 -11.56 -0.22 -8.89
C SER A 41 -12.26 0.47 -10.08
N PRO A 42 -13.47 1.02 -9.90
CA PRO A 42 -14.25 1.65 -10.97
C PRO A 42 -13.56 2.86 -11.64
N ASP A 43 -12.56 3.47 -10.99
CA ASP A 43 -11.91 4.71 -11.43
C ASP A 43 -10.54 4.51 -12.12
N GLY A 44 -10.24 3.29 -12.61
CA GLY A 44 -8.94 2.98 -13.23
C GLY A 44 -7.79 2.82 -12.21
N LEU A 45 -8.14 2.73 -10.93
CA LEU A 45 -7.25 2.33 -9.86
C LEU A 45 -7.29 0.80 -9.69
N GLU A 46 -6.21 0.22 -9.17
CA GLU A 46 -6.23 -1.13 -8.63
C GLU A 46 -6.41 -1.07 -7.11
N SER A 47 -7.31 -1.90 -6.60
CA SER A 47 -7.49 -2.09 -5.16
C SER A 47 -6.59 -3.20 -4.64
N PHE A 48 -6.04 -2.98 -3.45
CA PHE A 48 -5.18 -3.88 -2.72
C PHE A 48 -5.59 -3.98 -1.25
N GLN A 49 -5.22 -5.09 -0.62
CA GLN A 49 -5.09 -5.19 0.82
C GLN A 49 -3.62 -5.24 1.20
N LEU A 50 -3.23 -4.32 2.08
CA LEU A 50 -1.92 -4.31 2.71
C LEU A 50 -2.04 -4.99 4.07
N HIS A 51 -1.28 -6.06 4.27
CA HIS A 51 -1.23 -6.77 5.55
C HIS A 51 0.09 -6.50 6.23
N ASP A 52 0.07 -5.71 7.30
CA ASP A 52 1.25 -5.45 8.11
C ASP A 52 1.69 -6.74 8.81
N GLN A 53 2.96 -7.12 8.58
CA GLN A 53 3.50 -8.38 9.07
C GLN A 53 3.80 -8.35 10.57
N LEU A 54 3.96 -7.15 11.17
CA LEU A 54 4.27 -7.01 12.58
C LEU A 54 3.02 -7.10 13.45
N THR A 55 1.99 -6.32 13.10
CA THR A 55 0.75 -6.17 13.88
C THR A 55 -0.36 -7.10 13.41
N GLY A 56 -0.26 -7.64 12.19
CA GLY A 56 -1.32 -8.43 11.55
C GLY A 56 -2.51 -7.61 11.07
N MET A 57 -2.43 -6.27 11.14
CA MET A 57 -3.50 -5.39 10.68
C MET A 57 -3.60 -5.41 9.15
N ALA A 58 -4.83 -5.23 8.66
CA ALA A 58 -5.12 -5.17 7.24
C ALA A 58 -5.70 -3.80 6.88
N TYR A 59 -5.15 -3.19 5.84
CA TYR A 59 -5.53 -1.88 5.34
C TYR A 59 -6.01 -2.01 3.90
N HIS A 60 -7.08 -1.29 3.57
CA HIS A 60 -7.50 -1.14 2.18
C HIS A 60 -6.61 -0.08 1.53
N ALA A 61 -6.08 -0.37 0.35
CA ALA A 61 -5.21 0.53 -0.37
C ALA A 61 -5.59 0.58 -1.85
N GLU A 62 -5.46 1.75 -2.45
CA GLU A 62 -5.71 1.95 -3.87
C GLU A 62 -4.46 2.54 -4.52
N ARG A 63 -4.13 2.06 -5.72
CA ARG A 63 -2.96 2.53 -6.49
C ARG A 63 -3.39 2.84 -7.91
N ASN A 64 -2.88 3.93 -8.47
CA ASN A 64 -3.07 4.22 -9.88
C ASN A 64 -2.16 3.32 -10.73
N THR A 65 -2.69 2.76 -11.81
CA THR A 65 -1.94 1.83 -12.67
C THR A 65 -1.10 2.52 -13.74
N ASP A 66 -1.39 3.78 -14.04
CA ASP A 66 -0.82 4.52 -15.18
C ASP A 66 0.36 5.43 -14.77
N ARG A 67 0.52 5.68 -13.47
CA ARG A 67 1.55 6.53 -12.87
C ARG A 67 1.90 5.99 -11.50
N ASP A 68 3.13 6.25 -11.04
CA ASP A 68 3.65 5.95 -9.70
C ASP A 68 4.50 4.67 -9.55
N GLU A 69 5.23 4.22 -10.58
CA GLU A 69 6.45 3.42 -10.35
C GLU A 69 7.68 4.33 -10.53
N TYR A 70 8.46 4.50 -9.47
CA TYR A 70 9.82 5.03 -9.59
C TYR A 70 10.77 4.09 -8.86
N ASP A 71 11.66 3.44 -9.61
CA ASP A 71 12.68 2.55 -9.07
C ASP A 71 12.10 1.40 -8.20
N GLY A 72 10.96 0.82 -8.63
CA GLY A 72 10.28 -0.26 -7.90
C GLY A 72 9.53 0.18 -6.63
N THR A 73 9.43 1.49 -6.37
CA THR A 73 8.61 2.06 -5.29
C THR A 73 7.29 2.58 -5.85
N PHE A 74 6.20 2.23 -5.16
CA PHE A 74 4.83 2.58 -5.54
C PHE A 74 4.13 3.38 -4.46
N THR A 75 3.28 4.33 -4.87
CA THR A 75 2.45 5.13 -3.97
C THR A 75 1.06 4.53 -3.85
N TYR A 76 0.66 4.24 -2.62
CA TYR A 76 -0.64 3.69 -2.25
C TYR A 76 -1.45 4.73 -1.48
N ALA A 77 -2.70 4.94 -1.85
CA ALA A 77 -3.68 5.65 -1.05
C ALA A 77 -4.30 4.64 -0.08
N VAL A 78 -3.96 4.72 1.21
CA VAL A 78 -4.34 3.75 2.23
C VAL A 78 -5.44 4.31 3.11
N GLN A 79 -6.50 3.53 3.29
CA GLN A 79 -7.56 3.86 4.22
C GLN A 79 -7.14 3.48 5.65
N CYS A 80 -6.56 4.44 6.36
CA CYS A 80 -6.13 4.26 7.73
C CYS A 80 -7.31 4.28 8.70
N ARG A 81 -7.26 3.43 9.72
CA ARG A 81 -8.24 3.45 10.81
C ARG A 81 -7.71 4.38 11.89
N GLU A 82 -8.54 5.36 12.26
CA GLU A 82 -8.35 6.21 13.44
C GLU A 82 -8.52 5.42 14.74
#